data_AF-A0A3D4WR35-F1
#
_entry.id   AF-A0A3D4WR35-F1
#
_cell.length_a   1.000
_cell.length_b   1.000
_cell.length_c   1.000
_cell.angle_alpha   90.00
_cell.angle_beta   90.00
_cell.angle_gamma   90.00
#
_symmetry.space_group_name_H-M   'P 1'
#
loop_
_entity.id
_entity.type
_entity.pdbx_description
1 polymer ?
#
loop_
_entity_poly.entity_id
_entity_poly.type
_entity_poly.pdbx_seq_one_letter_code
_entity_poly.pdbx_strand_id
1 'polypeptide(L)'
;MDRRRLLGGLALASTLPLIGGCKEVIEAVAESCPSDPAESGGVDWIPDVGHPLFWGVQELTTADGAPRPMAIYYPTHHGFTDAPPILKLCVTRWPVVLFLHGQPPSGFTGAWHRKFELLAAVLARSGYVVVAPVHEAIEPVPGNTQLVTNAMRDIEFARTQWSESEWVDKRPTSTAVMGHSFGALLGARVCAAHPEIGAFVSLSGGYRRLDDPGPLLNSLTTPSFFMWGQGDDLILLLFENLDDNPKLWDPMTTNKYAAVFQGEHFDYVRPGDSGSALRGPCSLIGAVAADLAALFISKHVPVSVSRTKIPIELRPPEVDLTMKQEFFAGGHLNGIAQFQSRADCRLDLRWKVSGVTGMRKLGP
;
A
#
# COMPACT_ATOMS: atom_id res chain seq x y z
N MET A 1 -22.52 -19.28 15.17
CA MET A 1 -23.67 -18.34 15.15
C MET A 1 -24.65 -18.83 14.09
N ASP A 2 -25.91 -19.07 14.46
CA ASP A 2 -26.93 -19.64 13.57
C ASP A 2 -27.29 -18.66 12.43
N ARG A 3 -27.36 -19.15 11.17
CA ARG A 3 -27.68 -18.37 9.94
C ARG A 3 -28.97 -17.55 10.12
N ARG A 4 -29.87 -18.01 11.00
CA ARG A 4 -31.11 -17.34 11.41
C ARG A 4 -30.91 -16.05 12.22
N ARG A 5 -29.82 -15.88 12.97
CA ARG A 5 -29.57 -14.67 13.79
C ARG A 5 -28.96 -13.51 12.99
N LEU A 6 -28.17 -13.80 11.96
CA LEU A 6 -27.64 -12.78 11.04
C LEU A 6 -28.77 -12.18 10.17
N LEU A 7 -29.72 -13.03 9.76
CA LEU A 7 -30.99 -12.58 9.17
C LEU A 7 -31.83 -11.77 10.17
N GLY A 8 -31.75 -12.05 11.48
CA GLY A 8 -32.47 -11.28 12.52
C GLY A 8 -31.98 -9.84 12.69
N GLY A 9 -30.67 -9.59 12.52
CA GLY A 9 -30.10 -8.23 12.54
C GLY A 9 -30.49 -7.41 11.30
N LEU A 10 -30.55 -8.05 10.13
CA LEU A 10 -31.07 -7.44 8.89
C LEU A 10 -32.61 -7.33 8.90
N ALA A 11 -33.32 -8.19 9.63
CA ALA A 11 -34.77 -8.11 9.79
C ALA A 11 -35.20 -6.90 10.65
N LEU A 12 -34.35 -6.35 11.52
CA LEU A 12 -34.64 -5.07 12.19
C LEU A 12 -34.55 -3.85 11.25
N ALA A 13 -34.00 -4.01 10.04
CA ALA A 13 -34.10 -3.04 8.96
C ALA A 13 -35.32 -3.28 8.03
N SER A 14 -36.08 -4.37 8.24
CA SER A 14 -37.20 -4.78 7.37
C SER A 14 -38.57 -4.16 7.72
N THR A 15 -38.63 -3.26 8.72
CA THR A 15 -39.84 -2.45 8.97
C THR A 15 -39.85 -1.12 8.22
N LEU A 16 -38.83 -0.84 7.40
CA LEU A 16 -38.92 0.21 6.37
C LEU A 16 -39.71 -0.34 5.19
N PRO A 17 -40.71 0.40 4.65
CA PRO A 17 -41.51 -0.07 3.52
C PRO A 17 -40.59 -0.38 2.34
N LEU A 18 -40.47 -1.67 2.03
CA LEU A 18 -39.59 -2.24 1.02
C LEU A 18 -40.04 -1.78 -0.38
N ILE A 19 -39.31 -0.80 -0.92
CA ILE A 19 -39.25 -0.59 -2.36
C ILE A 19 -38.69 -1.89 -2.96
N GLY A 20 -39.37 -2.45 -3.97
CA GLY A 20 -39.14 -3.80 -4.52
C GLY A 20 -37.72 -4.16 -4.99
N GLY A 21 -36.75 -3.25 -4.93
CA GLY A 21 -35.33 -3.51 -5.23
C GLY A 21 -34.47 -3.97 -4.05
N CYS A 22 -34.96 -3.97 -2.80
CA CYS A 22 -34.13 -4.39 -1.66
C CYS A 22 -33.88 -5.90 -1.59
N LYS A 23 -34.79 -6.73 -2.12
CA LYS A 23 -34.66 -8.19 -2.04
C LYS A 23 -33.45 -8.71 -2.83
N GLU A 24 -33.30 -8.25 -4.07
CA GLU A 24 -32.18 -8.62 -4.95
C GLU A 24 -30.83 -8.18 -4.36
N VAL A 25 -30.79 -7.00 -3.73
CA VAL A 25 -29.59 -6.50 -3.03
C VAL A 25 -29.27 -7.36 -1.80
N ILE A 26 -30.28 -7.76 -1.02
CA ILE A 26 -30.07 -8.62 0.16
C ILE A 26 -29.59 -10.02 -0.26
N GLU A 27 -30.16 -10.58 -1.32
CA GLU A 27 -29.74 -11.90 -1.85
C GLU A 27 -28.30 -11.84 -2.39
N ALA A 28 -27.94 -10.81 -3.16
CA ALA A 28 -26.57 -10.61 -3.63
C ALA A 28 -25.56 -10.42 -2.48
N VAL A 29 -25.93 -9.71 -1.41
CA VAL A 29 -25.08 -9.54 -0.22
C VAL A 29 -24.96 -10.84 0.59
N ALA A 30 -26.02 -11.65 0.64
CA ALA A 30 -26.00 -12.94 1.32
C ALA A 30 -25.13 -13.95 0.56
N GLU A 31 -25.13 -13.91 -0.78
CA GLU A 31 -24.25 -14.71 -1.63
C GLU A 31 -22.78 -14.27 -1.54
N SER A 32 -22.50 -13.01 -1.19
CA SER A 32 -21.14 -12.50 -0.99
C SER A 32 -20.55 -12.78 0.41
N CYS A 33 -21.29 -13.47 1.28
CA CYS A 33 -20.82 -13.87 2.60
C CYS A 33 -19.99 -15.16 2.58
N PRO A 34 -19.01 -15.32 3.49
CA PRO A 34 -18.37 -16.61 3.68
C PRO A 34 -19.41 -17.68 4.05
N SER A 35 -19.22 -18.88 3.53
CA SER A 35 -20.15 -20.00 3.75
C SER A 35 -20.21 -20.43 5.22
N ASP A 36 -19.08 -20.31 5.93
CA ASP A 36 -18.96 -20.54 7.36
C ASP A 36 -18.61 -19.23 8.09
N PRO A 37 -19.47 -18.72 9.00
CA PRO A 37 -19.18 -17.56 9.82
C PRO A 37 -17.88 -17.65 10.63
N ALA A 38 -17.39 -18.87 10.93
CA ALA A 38 -16.12 -19.06 11.63
C ALA A 38 -14.91 -18.57 10.80
N GLU A 39 -15.02 -18.49 9.47
CA GLU A 39 -13.95 -17.98 8.59
C GLU A 39 -13.65 -16.49 8.82
N SER A 40 -14.55 -15.77 9.51
CA SER A 40 -14.29 -14.40 9.96
C SER A 40 -13.36 -14.32 11.18
N GLY A 41 -13.08 -15.42 11.87
CA GLY A 41 -12.34 -15.40 13.15
C GLY A 41 -13.07 -14.65 14.27
N GLY A 42 -14.37 -14.42 14.10
CA GLY A 42 -15.16 -13.53 14.93
C GLY A 42 -14.81 -12.04 14.77
N VAL A 43 -14.08 -11.65 13.72
CA VAL A 43 -13.88 -10.24 13.36
C VAL A 43 -15.24 -9.67 12.95
N ASP A 44 -15.77 -8.78 13.78
CA ASP A 44 -17.09 -8.14 13.65
C ASP A 44 -17.00 -6.63 13.40
N TRP A 45 -15.79 -6.10 13.19
CA TRP A 45 -15.54 -4.74 12.72
C TRP A 45 -15.08 -4.75 11.26
N ILE A 46 -14.94 -3.57 10.66
CA ILE A 46 -14.35 -3.39 9.34
C ILE A 46 -12.86 -3.10 9.53
N PRO A 47 -11.96 -4.02 9.14
CA PRO A 47 -10.54 -3.78 9.25
C PRO A 47 -10.11 -2.69 8.29
N ASP A 48 -9.34 -1.75 8.81
CA ASP A 48 -8.75 -0.65 8.07
C ASP A 48 -7.47 -0.18 8.79
N VAL A 49 -6.88 0.91 8.33
CA VAL A 49 -5.66 1.46 8.94
C VAL A 49 -5.81 1.87 10.40
N GLY A 50 -7.03 2.19 10.87
CA GLY A 50 -7.33 2.48 12.27
C GLY A 50 -7.64 1.21 13.07
N HIS A 51 -8.26 0.21 12.46
CA HIS A 51 -8.67 -1.04 13.09
C HIS A 51 -7.94 -2.25 12.48
N PRO A 52 -6.62 -2.35 12.70
CA PRO A 52 -5.77 -3.33 12.02
C PRO A 52 -6.06 -4.78 12.39
N LEU A 53 -5.52 -5.66 11.56
CA LEU A 53 -5.48 -7.11 11.76
C LEU A 53 -4.07 -7.68 11.79
N PHE A 54 -3.98 -9.01 11.88
CA PHE A 54 -2.80 -9.71 11.41
C PHE A 54 -2.75 -9.72 9.88
N TRP A 55 -1.62 -10.19 9.36
CA TRP A 55 -1.39 -10.34 7.93
C TRP A 55 -0.86 -11.75 7.66
N GLY A 56 -1.19 -12.26 6.48
CA GLY A 56 -0.66 -13.48 5.90
C GLY A 56 0.16 -13.16 4.66
N VAL A 57 0.97 -14.12 4.24
CA VAL A 57 1.66 -14.09 2.95
C VAL A 57 1.52 -15.44 2.27
N GLN A 58 1.30 -15.40 0.96
CA GLN A 58 1.38 -16.54 0.09
C GLN A 58 2.42 -16.27 -1.00
N GLU A 59 3.39 -17.17 -1.12
CA GLU A 59 4.37 -17.14 -2.20
C GLU A 59 3.85 -18.00 -3.35
N LEU A 60 3.79 -17.41 -4.54
CA LEU A 60 3.25 -18.03 -5.73
C LEU A 60 4.31 -18.10 -6.81
N THR A 61 4.24 -19.15 -7.61
CA THR A 61 5.05 -19.39 -8.79
C THR A 61 4.14 -19.52 -10.02
N THR A 62 4.73 -19.68 -11.19
CA THR A 62 3.95 -19.98 -12.41
C THR A 62 3.24 -21.34 -12.36
N ALA A 63 3.70 -22.27 -11.52
CA ALA A 63 3.01 -23.55 -11.31
C ALA A 63 1.66 -23.37 -10.60
N ASP A 64 1.51 -22.28 -9.85
CA ASP A 64 0.27 -21.90 -9.16
C ASP A 64 -0.67 -21.06 -10.05
N GLY A 65 -0.34 -20.92 -11.34
CA GLY A 65 -1.09 -20.10 -12.31
C GLY A 65 -0.75 -18.60 -12.28
N ALA A 66 0.15 -18.16 -11.40
CA ALA A 66 0.59 -16.77 -11.38
C ALA A 66 1.32 -16.39 -12.68
N PRO A 67 1.19 -15.14 -13.18
CA PRO A 67 1.91 -14.69 -14.38
C PRO A 67 3.43 -14.82 -14.27
N ARG A 68 3.94 -14.73 -13.04
CA ARG A 68 5.35 -14.79 -12.65
C ARG A 68 5.46 -15.04 -11.14
N PRO A 69 6.64 -15.40 -10.63
CA PRO A 69 6.83 -15.52 -9.19
C PRO A 69 6.45 -14.23 -8.45
N MET A 70 5.71 -14.34 -7.36
CA MET A 70 5.25 -13.19 -6.59
C MET A 70 4.96 -13.56 -5.13
N ALA A 71 4.96 -12.57 -4.26
CA ALA A 71 4.39 -12.68 -2.92
C ALA A 71 3.08 -11.87 -2.86
N ILE A 72 2.01 -12.47 -2.34
CA ILE A 72 0.75 -11.80 -2.05
C ILE A 72 0.59 -11.70 -0.53
N TYR A 73 0.52 -10.49 -0.01
CA TYR A 73 0.25 -10.20 1.40
C TYR A 73 -1.21 -9.82 1.55
N TYR A 74 -1.87 -10.26 2.62
CA TYR A 74 -3.31 -10.04 2.77
C TYR A 74 -3.76 -10.04 4.23
N PRO A 75 -4.93 -9.47 4.54
CA PRO A 75 -5.45 -9.46 5.90
C PRO A 75 -5.83 -10.87 6.35
N THR A 76 -5.51 -11.24 7.58
CA THR A 76 -5.92 -12.52 8.17
C THR A 76 -6.15 -12.36 9.68
N HIS A 77 -6.87 -13.31 10.27
CA HIS A 77 -7.07 -13.39 11.72
C HIS A 77 -6.23 -14.52 12.36
N HIS A 78 -5.54 -15.35 11.57
CA HIS A 78 -4.75 -16.48 12.07
C HIS A 78 -3.34 -16.11 12.55
N GLY A 79 -2.84 -14.92 12.20
CA GLY A 79 -1.46 -14.53 12.47
C GLY A 79 -0.48 -15.03 11.42
N PHE A 80 0.80 -15.02 11.76
CA PHE A 80 1.89 -15.44 10.88
C PHE A 80 2.07 -16.97 10.93
N THR A 81 1.25 -17.69 10.16
CA THR A 81 1.45 -19.12 9.86
C THR A 81 1.91 -19.28 8.41
N ASP A 82 2.25 -20.51 8.00
CA ASP A 82 2.51 -20.81 6.59
C ASP A 82 1.20 -20.71 5.80
N ALA A 83 1.07 -19.69 4.94
CA ALA A 83 -0.10 -19.39 4.11
C ALA A 83 -1.47 -19.48 4.83
N PRO A 84 -1.74 -18.64 5.86
CA PRO A 84 -3.06 -18.61 6.51
C PRO A 84 -4.15 -18.24 5.51
N PRO A 85 -5.42 -18.63 5.71
CA PRO A 85 -6.51 -18.17 4.85
C PRO A 85 -6.67 -16.64 4.95
N ILE A 86 -7.09 -16.02 3.86
CA ILE A 86 -7.48 -14.61 3.86
C ILE A 86 -8.68 -14.39 4.80
N LEU A 87 -8.75 -13.22 5.42
CA LEU A 87 -9.97 -12.85 6.14
C LEU A 87 -11.12 -12.66 5.15
N LYS A 88 -12.23 -13.37 5.40
CA LYS A 88 -13.43 -13.32 4.58
C LYS A 88 -14.51 -12.52 5.32
N LEU A 89 -15.05 -11.49 4.66
CA LEU A 89 -16.09 -10.62 5.20
C LEU A 89 -17.23 -10.46 4.19
N CYS A 90 -18.47 -10.42 4.67
CA CYS A 90 -19.65 -10.29 3.80
C CYS A 90 -19.68 -8.99 2.99
N VAL A 91 -19.39 -7.87 3.65
CA VAL A 91 -19.75 -6.52 3.17
C VAL A 91 -18.59 -5.79 2.51
N THR A 92 -17.40 -6.38 2.49
CA THR A 92 -16.22 -5.75 1.92
C THR A 92 -15.38 -6.75 1.15
N ARG A 93 -14.60 -6.19 0.24
CA ARG A 93 -13.59 -6.86 -0.56
C ARG A 93 -12.33 -6.01 -0.47
N TRP A 94 -11.18 -6.65 -0.45
CA TRP A 94 -9.92 -5.98 -0.14
C TRP A 94 -9.39 -5.22 -1.35
N PRO A 95 -9.14 -3.90 -1.25
CA PRO A 95 -8.46 -3.15 -2.29
C PRO A 95 -7.06 -3.72 -2.56
N VAL A 96 -6.56 -3.52 -3.77
CA VAL A 96 -5.27 -4.07 -4.21
C VAL A 96 -4.19 -3.00 -4.15
N VAL A 97 -3.01 -3.34 -3.65
CA VAL A 97 -1.79 -2.54 -3.81
C VAL A 97 -0.81 -3.35 -4.66
N LEU A 98 -0.41 -2.82 -5.81
CA LEU A 98 0.72 -3.38 -6.55
C LEU A 98 2.01 -2.77 -6.02
N PHE A 99 2.94 -3.60 -5.53
CA PHE A 99 4.26 -3.19 -5.09
C PHE A 99 5.34 -3.58 -6.11
N LEU A 100 6.02 -2.60 -6.68
CA LEU A 100 7.08 -2.78 -7.68
C LEU A 100 8.44 -2.47 -7.08
N HIS A 101 9.30 -3.48 -6.94
CA HIS A 101 10.60 -3.32 -6.30
C HIS A 101 11.64 -2.65 -7.21
N GLY A 102 12.64 -2.04 -6.57
CA GLY A 102 13.80 -1.48 -7.26
C GLY A 102 14.81 -2.54 -7.71
N GLN A 103 15.89 -2.08 -8.34
CA GLN A 103 17.06 -2.91 -8.56
C GLN A 103 17.65 -3.31 -7.19
N PRO A 104 18.00 -4.59 -6.96
CA PRO A 104 18.67 -4.99 -5.73
C PRO A 104 20.04 -4.29 -5.60
N PRO A 105 20.50 -4.02 -4.37
CA PRO A 105 21.84 -3.48 -4.16
C PRO A 105 22.90 -4.45 -4.69
N SER A 106 24.05 -3.92 -5.09
CA SER A 106 25.16 -4.74 -5.59
C SER A 106 25.52 -5.85 -4.61
N GLY A 107 25.77 -7.05 -5.13
CA GLY A 107 26.10 -8.24 -4.33
C GLY A 107 24.92 -8.92 -3.63
N PHE A 108 23.70 -8.38 -3.72
CA PHE A 108 22.52 -9.06 -3.20
C PHE A 108 22.12 -10.24 -4.11
N THR A 109 21.81 -11.38 -3.49
CA THR A 109 21.24 -12.55 -4.16
C THR A 109 19.98 -12.99 -3.43
N GLY A 110 18.98 -13.49 -4.18
CA GLY A 110 17.73 -14.00 -3.63
C GLY A 110 16.49 -13.17 -3.98
N ALA A 111 15.40 -13.41 -3.26
CA ALA A 111 14.08 -12.84 -3.54
C ALA A 111 13.97 -11.37 -3.07
N TRP A 112 14.49 -10.44 -3.87
CA TRP A 112 14.55 -9.02 -3.50
C TRP A 112 13.19 -8.38 -3.22
N HIS A 113 12.16 -8.72 -3.99
CA HIS A 113 10.77 -8.28 -3.78
C HIS A 113 10.25 -8.54 -2.35
N ARG A 114 10.77 -9.55 -1.66
CA ARG A 114 10.39 -9.90 -0.28
C ARG A 114 11.07 -9.05 0.79
N LYS A 115 12.15 -8.33 0.47
CA LYS A 115 12.87 -7.50 1.45
C LYS A 115 12.09 -6.26 1.90
N PHE A 116 11.00 -5.96 1.21
CA PHE A 116 10.03 -4.92 1.53
C PHE A 116 8.83 -5.44 2.35
N GLU A 117 8.96 -6.62 2.97
CA GLU A 117 7.92 -7.26 3.79
C GLU A 117 7.26 -6.29 4.78
N LEU A 118 8.02 -5.42 5.44
CA LEU A 118 7.45 -4.46 6.39
C LEU A 118 6.41 -3.53 5.76
N LEU A 119 6.68 -2.99 4.57
CA LEU A 119 5.73 -2.13 3.84
C LEU A 119 4.47 -2.91 3.49
N ALA A 120 4.64 -4.12 2.93
CA ALA A 120 3.53 -4.96 2.50
C ALA A 120 2.69 -5.46 3.68
N ALA A 121 3.34 -5.81 4.79
CA ALA A 121 2.70 -6.24 6.03
C ALA A 121 1.85 -5.11 6.63
N VAL A 122 2.39 -3.89 6.80
CA VAL A 122 1.60 -2.77 7.36
C VAL A 122 0.37 -2.45 6.49
N LEU A 123 0.51 -2.51 5.17
CA LEU A 123 -0.62 -2.39 4.25
C LEU A 123 -1.61 -3.56 4.40
N ALA A 124 -1.15 -4.80 4.42
CA ALA A 124 -2.02 -5.96 4.61
C ALA A 124 -2.81 -5.89 5.93
N ARG A 125 -2.15 -5.48 7.01
CA ARG A 125 -2.80 -5.22 8.31
C ARG A 125 -3.83 -4.10 8.26
N SER A 126 -3.65 -3.14 7.35
CA SER A 126 -4.57 -2.02 7.10
C SER A 126 -5.73 -2.38 6.17
N GLY A 127 -5.91 -3.65 5.81
CA GLY A 127 -7.03 -4.11 4.97
C GLY A 127 -6.75 -4.11 3.46
N TYR A 128 -5.51 -4.36 3.05
CA TYR A 128 -5.15 -4.41 1.63
C TYR A 128 -4.61 -5.77 1.20
N VAL A 129 -4.88 -6.16 -0.05
CA VAL A 129 -4.14 -7.24 -0.72
C VAL A 129 -2.96 -6.61 -1.44
N VAL A 130 -1.74 -6.93 -1.03
CA VAL A 130 -0.51 -6.38 -1.62
C VAL A 130 0.13 -7.42 -2.51
N VAL A 131 0.20 -7.14 -3.81
CA VAL A 131 0.82 -7.99 -4.83
C VAL A 131 2.25 -7.49 -5.08
N ALA A 132 3.25 -8.30 -4.76
CA ALA A 132 4.67 -7.98 -4.92
C ALA A 132 5.32 -8.98 -5.89
N PRO A 133 5.25 -8.74 -7.22
CA PRO A 133 5.82 -9.64 -8.20
C PRO A 133 7.34 -9.51 -8.30
N VAL A 134 7.99 -10.61 -8.69
CA VAL A 134 9.34 -10.57 -9.27
C VAL A 134 9.23 -9.93 -10.65
N HIS A 135 10.01 -8.88 -10.88
CA HIS A 135 10.11 -8.27 -12.19
C HIS A 135 11.54 -7.82 -12.50
N GLU A 136 11.77 -7.57 -13.79
CA GLU A 136 12.98 -6.89 -14.22
C GLU A 136 12.93 -5.45 -13.72
N ALA A 137 13.74 -5.14 -12.72
CA ALA A 137 13.81 -3.81 -12.13
C ALA A 137 14.90 -2.98 -12.82
N ILE A 138 14.71 -2.79 -14.13
CA ILE A 138 15.55 -1.94 -14.97
C ILE A 138 14.93 -0.55 -15.10
N GLU A 139 15.76 0.42 -15.49
CA GLU A 139 15.27 1.76 -15.81
C GLU A 139 14.24 1.68 -16.96
N PRO A 140 12.99 2.12 -16.74
CA PRO A 140 11.94 1.95 -17.75
C PRO A 140 12.16 2.87 -18.95
N VAL A 141 12.51 2.27 -20.08
CA VAL A 141 12.69 2.97 -21.37
C VAL A 141 11.35 3.56 -21.85
N PRO A 142 11.29 4.85 -22.24
CA PRO A 142 10.10 5.43 -22.85
C PRO A 142 9.59 4.58 -24.03
N GLY A 143 8.28 4.35 -24.10
CA GLY A 143 7.66 3.55 -25.16
C GLY A 143 7.66 2.03 -24.93
N ASN A 144 8.38 1.52 -23.92
CA ASN A 144 8.25 0.11 -23.52
C ASN A 144 6.97 -0.09 -22.69
N THR A 145 5.87 -0.39 -23.38
CA THR A 145 4.56 -0.66 -22.74
C THR A 145 4.47 -2.04 -22.12
N GLN A 146 5.37 -2.98 -22.46
CA GLN A 146 5.29 -4.36 -22.00
C GLN A 146 5.42 -4.47 -20.48
N LEU A 147 6.27 -3.66 -19.85
CA LEU A 147 6.41 -3.64 -18.38
C LEU A 147 5.12 -3.16 -17.70
N VAL A 148 4.45 -2.16 -18.28
CA VAL A 148 3.14 -1.67 -17.79
C VAL A 148 2.07 -2.75 -17.96
N THR A 149 2.02 -3.41 -19.13
CA THR A 149 1.11 -4.53 -19.37
C THR A 149 1.33 -5.68 -18.39
N ASN A 150 2.59 -6.01 -18.09
CA ASN A 150 2.91 -7.08 -17.13
C ASN A 150 2.46 -6.71 -15.71
N ALA A 151 2.70 -5.47 -15.27
CA ALA A 151 2.22 -4.97 -13.99
C ALA A 151 0.70 -5.07 -13.84
N MET A 152 -0.06 -4.72 -14.90
CA MET A 152 -1.51 -4.86 -14.88
C MET A 152 -1.98 -6.32 -14.89
N ARG A 153 -1.24 -7.24 -15.52
CA ARG A 153 -1.52 -8.68 -15.45
C ARG A 153 -1.38 -9.23 -14.03
N ASP A 154 -0.46 -8.71 -13.22
CA ASP A 154 -0.32 -9.15 -11.82
C ASP A 154 -1.52 -8.70 -10.98
N ILE A 155 -2.01 -7.47 -11.17
CA ILE A 155 -3.22 -6.97 -10.52
C ILE A 155 -4.43 -7.82 -10.94
N GLU A 156 -4.55 -8.09 -12.24
CA GLU A 156 -5.65 -8.86 -12.79
C GLU A 156 -5.64 -10.31 -12.27
N PHE A 157 -4.46 -10.94 -12.19
CA PHE A 157 -4.33 -12.27 -11.59
C PHE A 157 -4.87 -12.32 -10.16
N ALA A 158 -4.48 -11.38 -9.29
CA ALA A 158 -4.99 -11.32 -7.92
C ALA A 158 -6.52 -11.13 -7.87
N ARG A 159 -7.09 -10.46 -8.88
CA ARG A 159 -8.53 -10.21 -8.98
C ARG A 159 -9.31 -11.37 -9.57
N THR A 160 -8.78 -12.19 -10.46
CA THR A 160 -9.63 -13.14 -11.21
C THR A 160 -9.15 -14.58 -11.22
N GLN A 161 -7.90 -14.83 -10.84
CA GLN A 161 -7.28 -16.15 -11.00
C GLN A 161 -6.65 -16.67 -9.71
N TRP A 162 -6.26 -15.79 -8.80
CA TRP A 162 -5.78 -16.21 -7.48
C TRP A 162 -6.87 -17.00 -6.73
N SER A 163 -6.47 -18.01 -5.96
CA SER A 163 -7.39 -18.88 -5.20
C SER A 163 -8.31 -18.12 -4.24
N GLU A 164 -7.84 -16.98 -3.73
CA GLU A 164 -8.61 -16.11 -2.83
C GLU A 164 -9.24 -14.91 -3.55
N SER A 165 -9.26 -14.92 -4.88
CA SER A 165 -9.68 -13.78 -5.69
C SER A 165 -11.12 -13.34 -5.40
N GLU A 166 -12.02 -14.23 -4.98
CA GLU A 166 -13.39 -13.88 -4.58
C GLU A 166 -13.44 -12.76 -3.52
N TRP A 167 -12.42 -12.67 -2.66
CA TRP A 167 -12.31 -11.71 -1.55
C TRP A 167 -11.60 -10.40 -1.93
N VAL A 168 -11.17 -10.26 -3.18
CA VAL A 168 -10.42 -9.09 -3.69
C VAL A 168 -11.33 -8.14 -4.45
N ASP A 169 -11.21 -6.83 -4.19
CA ASP A 169 -11.99 -5.79 -4.86
C ASP A 169 -11.62 -5.70 -6.36
N LYS A 170 -12.64 -5.78 -7.22
CA LYS A 170 -12.49 -5.77 -8.68
C LYS A 170 -12.37 -4.37 -9.27
N ARG A 171 -12.79 -3.33 -8.54
CA ARG A 171 -12.86 -1.98 -9.09
C ARG A 171 -11.46 -1.41 -9.28
N PRO A 172 -11.10 -0.90 -10.47
CA PRO A 172 -9.81 -0.27 -10.70
C PRO A 172 -9.52 0.92 -9.77
N THR A 173 -10.55 1.66 -9.35
CA THR A 173 -10.44 2.75 -8.37
C THR A 173 -10.07 2.28 -6.96
N SER A 174 -10.28 1.00 -6.66
CA SER A 174 -9.80 0.33 -5.44
C SER A 174 -8.40 -0.27 -5.64
N THR A 175 -7.52 0.47 -6.32
CA THR A 175 -6.12 0.10 -6.54
C THR A 175 -5.20 1.23 -6.16
N ALA A 176 -4.09 0.89 -5.50
CA ALA A 176 -2.92 1.74 -5.39
C ALA A 176 -1.71 1.07 -6.05
N VAL A 177 -0.76 1.88 -6.49
CA VAL A 177 0.56 1.41 -6.95
C VAL A 177 1.62 2.02 -6.05
N MET A 178 2.53 1.19 -5.57
CA MET A 178 3.69 1.60 -4.80
C MET A 178 4.93 1.06 -5.49
N GLY A 179 5.99 1.85 -5.55
CA GLY A 179 7.26 1.35 -6.07
C GLY A 179 8.47 1.93 -5.37
N HIS A 180 9.57 1.20 -5.44
CA HIS A 180 10.89 1.65 -4.97
C HIS A 180 11.86 1.79 -6.15
N SER A 181 12.70 2.83 -6.14
CA SER A 181 13.74 3.03 -7.17
C SER A 181 13.17 2.98 -8.61
N PHE A 182 13.72 2.15 -9.50
CA PHE A 182 13.16 1.91 -10.83
C PHE A 182 11.75 1.31 -10.83
N GLY A 183 11.36 0.58 -9.78
CA GLY A 183 9.98 0.15 -9.56
C GLY A 183 9.03 1.34 -9.37
N ALA A 184 9.49 2.45 -8.78
CA ALA A 184 8.69 3.69 -8.68
C ALA A 184 8.50 4.37 -10.05
N LEU A 185 9.52 4.33 -10.92
CA LEU A 185 9.39 4.81 -12.31
C LEU A 185 8.37 3.98 -13.08
N LEU A 186 8.42 2.65 -12.95
CA LEU A 186 7.44 1.77 -13.55
C LEU A 186 6.05 2.04 -12.98
N GLY A 187 5.93 2.20 -11.67
CA GLY A 187 4.67 2.53 -11.00
C GLY A 187 4.06 3.84 -11.49
N ALA A 188 4.88 4.88 -11.68
CA ALA A 188 4.43 6.14 -12.27
C ALA A 188 3.92 5.95 -13.71
N ARG A 189 4.58 5.13 -14.52
CA ARG A 189 4.10 4.81 -15.88
C ARG A 189 2.79 4.01 -15.86
N VAL A 190 2.63 3.10 -14.90
CA VAL A 190 1.37 2.37 -14.69
C VAL A 190 0.24 3.35 -14.37
N CYS A 191 0.43 4.24 -13.39
CA CYS A 191 -0.59 5.24 -13.03
C CYS A 191 -0.88 6.26 -14.13
N ALA A 192 0.13 6.64 -14.92
CA ALA A 192 -0.07 7.52 -16.08
C ALA A 192 -0.90 6.84 -17.19
N ALA A 193 -0.70 5.54 -17.42
CA ALA A 193 -1.44 4.76 -18.40
C ALA A 193 -2.85 4.36 -17.91
N HIS A 194 -3.05 4.31 -16.59
CA HIS A 194 -4.27 3.87 -15.91
C HIS A 194 -4.74 4.95 -14.92
N PRO A 195 -5.32 6.06 -15.40
CA PRO A 195 -5.74 7.19 -14.57
C PRO A 195 -6.89 6.84 -13.59
N GLU A 196 -7.51 5.67 -13.73
CA GLU A 196 -8.48 5.12 -12.81
C GLU A 196 -7.89 4.61 -11.49
N ILE A 197 -6.56 4.43 -11.39
CA ILE A 197 -5.87 4.01 -10.15
C ILE A 197 -6.01 5.10 -9.09
N GLY A 198 -6.37 4.72 -7.86
CA GLY A 198 -6.76 5.66 -6.81
C GLY A 198 -5.60 6.32 -6.05
N ALA A 199 -4.41 5.71 -6.00
CA ALA A 199 -3.23 6.29 -5.34
C ALA A 199 -1.90 5.79 -5.92
N PHE A 200 -0.87 6.64 -5.85
CA PHE A 200 0.51 6.31 -6.23
C PHE A 200 1.50 6.64 -5.11
N VAL A 201 2.41 5.73 -4.78
CA VAL A 201 3.49 5.91 -3.81
C VAL A 201 4.84 5.64 -4.48
N SER A 202 5.75 6.62 -4.43
CA SER A 202 7.11 6.53 -4.94
C SER A 202 8.12 6.60 -3.80
N LEU A 203 8.88 5.53 -3.58
CA LEU A 203 9.96 5.44 -2.60
C LEU A 203 11.31 5.53 -3.32
N SER A 204 12.02 6.64 -3.16
CA SER A 204 13.31 6.94 -3.80
C SER A 204 13.30 6.69 -5.32
N GLY A 205 12.24 7.12 -6.00
CA GLY A 205 12.10 6.97 -7.45
C GLY A 205 13.11 7.81 -8.21
N GLY A 206 13.88 7.20 -9.11
CA GLY A 206 14.98 7.87 -9.81
C GLY A 206 14.60 8.70 -11.03
N TYR A 207 13.67 9.65 -10.86
CA TYR A 207 13.08 10.41 -11.97
C TYR A 207 14.10 11.21 -12.76
N ARG A 208 15.18 11.68 -12.15
CA ARG A 208 16.21 12.45 -12.85
C ARG A 208 17.13 11.61 -13.75
N ARG A 209 16.99 10.28 -13.73
CA ARG A 209 17.64 9.44 -14.74
C ARG A 209 16.94 9.50 -16.10
N LEU A 210 15.66 9.86 -16.10
CA LEU A 210 14.92 10.08 -17.33
C LEU A 210 15.43 11.33 -18.05
N ASP A 211 15.53 11.26 -19.38
CA ASP A 211 15.91 12.41 -20.22
C ASP A 211 14.98 13.62 -20.02
N ASP A 212 13.67 13.36 -19.88
CA ASP A 212 12.66 14.36 -19.55
C ASP A 212 11.60 13.78 -18.59
N PRO A 213 11.76 13.98 -17.26
CA PRO A 213 10.79 13.49 -16.28
C PRO A 213 9.49 14.30 -16.24
N GLY A 214 9.48 15.52 -16.78
CA GLY A 214 8.35 16.45 -16.71
C GLY A 214 7.05 15.86 -17.28
N PRO A 215 7.04 15.35 -18.52
CA PRO A 215 5.86 14.74 -19.13
C PRO A 215 5.30 13.57 -18.31
N LEU A 216 6.14 12.69 -17.77
CA LEU A 216 5.68 11.56 -16.96
C LEU A 216 5.04 12.05 -15.65
N LEU A 217 5.73 12.91 -14.90
CA LEU A 217 5.22 13.41 -13.62
C LEU A 217 3.94 14.24 -13.79
N ASN A 218 3.85 15.03 -14.86
CA ASN A 218 2.66 15.83 -15.16
C ASN A 218 1.49 15.00 -15.73
N SER A 219 1.76 13.80 -16.25
CA SER A 219 0.71 12.87 -16.68
C SER A 219 0.00 12.15 -15.52
N LEU A 220 0.56 12.21 -14.30
CA LEU A 220 -0.05 11.62 -13.12
C LEU A 220 -1.29 12.42 -12.69
N THR A 221 -2.48 11.86 -12.91
CA THR A 221 -3.76 12.41 -12.45
C THR A 221 -4.15 11.91 -11.04
N THR A 222 -3.56 10.80 -10.62
CA THR A 222 -3.77 10.15 -9.33
C THR A 222 -3.08 10.91 -8.20
N PRO A 223 -3.69 11.00 -6.99
CA PRO A 223 -3.00 11.47 -5.80
C PRO A 223 -1.67 10.73 -5.59
N SER A 224 -0.60 11.45 -5.33
CA SER A 224 0.76 10.87 -5.32
C SER A 224 1.53 11.21 -4.04
N PHE A 225 2.20 10.21 -3.44
CA PHE A 225 3.11 10.39 -2.32
C PHE A 225 4.53 10.03 -2.73
N PHE A 226 5.45 10.99 -2.60
CA PHE A 226 6.86 10.81 -2.88
C PHE A 226 7.65 10.80 -1.58
N MET A 227 8.58 9.87 -1.43
CA MET A 227 9.50 9.84 -0.29
C MET A 227 10.91 9.57 -0.80
N TRP A 228 11.93 10.28 -0.32
CA TRP A 228 13.32 10.08 -0.74
C TRP A 228 14.33 10.58 0.32
N GLY A 229 15.56 10.10 0.21
CA GLY A 229 16.66 10.43 1.12
C GLY A 229 17.45 11.67 0.66
N GLN A 230 18.06 12.35 1.63
CA GLN A 230 19.00 13.47 1.44
C GLN A 230 20.32 13.22 2.18
N GLY A 231 20.79 11.97 2.20
CA GLY A 231 22.09 11.58 2.74
C GLY A 231 23.29 12.25 2.06
N ASP A 232 24.47 11.97 2.60
CA ASP A 232 25.72 12.64 2.23
C ASP A 232 26.36 12.06 0.96
N ASP A 233 25.88 10.92 0.44
CA ASP A 233 26.33 10.38 -0.84
C ASP A 233 25.69 11.16 -2.01
N LEU A 234 26.37 12.26 -2.35
CA LEU A 234 26.04 13.13 -3.47
C LEU A 234 26.02 12.40 -4.82
N ILE A 235 26.57 11.20 -5.00
CA ILE A 235 26.56 10.53 -6.32
C ILE A 235 25.33 9.62 -6.46
N LEU A 236 24.96 8.91 -5.40
CA LEU A 236 23.82 7.99 -5.44
C LEU A 236 22.47 8.66 -5.19
N LEU A 237 22.41 9.83 -4.55
CA LEU A 237 21.12 10.44 -4.18
C LEU A 237 20.63 11.54 -5.12
N LEU A 238 21.47 12.00 -6.06
CA LEU A 238 21.08 13.02 -7.02
C LEU A 238 19.91 12.60 -7.91
N PHE A 239 19.70 11.30 -8.14
CA PHE A 239 18.68 10.88 -9.10
C PHE A 239 17.25 10.86 -8.53
N GLU A 240 17.10 10.77 -7.21
CA GLU A 240 15.80 10.66 -6.54
C GLU A 240 15.28 12.00 -5.99
N ASN A 241 16.15 12.99 -5.83
CA ASN A 241 15.80 14.26 -5.21
C ASN A 241 14.93 15.14 -6.13
N LEU A 242 13.63 15.24 -5.84
CA LEU A 242 12.70 16.04 -6.65
C LEU A 242 12.79 17.56 -6.41
N ASP A 243 13.61 18.01 -5.46
CA ASP A 243 13.78 19.43 -5.10
C ASP A 243 15.00 20.12 -5.73
N ASP A 244 15.93 19.36 -6.31
CA ASP A 244 17.09 19.95 -6.99
C ASP A 244 16.69 20.70 -8.27
N ASN A 245 17.62 21.41 -8.91
CA ASN A 245 17.33 22.15 -10.14
C ASN A 245 17.35 21.24 -11.39
N PRO A 246 16.33 21.24 -12.28
CA PRO A 246 15.03 21.88 -12.14
C PRO A 246 14.15 21.19 -11.10
N LYS A 247 13.36 21.97 -10.34
CA LYS A 247 12.46 21.43 -9.32
C LYS A 247 11.36 20.62 -9.97
N LEU A 248 11.33 19.32 -9.73
CA LEU A 248 10.38 18.40 -10.35
C LEU A 248 9.08 18.27 -9.56
N TRP A 249 9.14 18.38 -8.23
CA TRP A 249 7.95 18.22 -7.39
C TRP A 249 7.02 19.44 -7.44
N ASP A 250 7.58 20.65 -7.50
CA ASP A 250 6.81 21.90 -7.43
C ASP A 250 5.82 22.10 -8.60
N PRO A 251 6.19 21.86 -9.88
CA PRO A 251 5.33 22.09 -11.03
C PRO A 251 4.15 21.13 -11.18
N MET A 252 4.21 19.96 -10.53
CA MET A 252 3.15 18.96 -10.60
C MET A 252 1.81 19.55 -10.14
N THR A 253 0.70 19.25 -10.82
CA THR A 253 -0.62 19.83 -10.48
C THR A 253 -1.51 18.90 -9.64
N THR A 254 -1.21 17.60 -9.61
CA THR A 254 -1.94 16.62 -8.80
C THR A 254 -1.82 16.87 -7.30
N ASN A 255 -2.79 16.34 -6.55
CA ASN A 255 -2.72 16.21 -5.10
C ASN A 255 -1.47 15.41 -4.75
N LYS A 256 -0.55 16.02 -4.01
CA LYS A 256 0.76 15.43 -3.78
C LYS A 256 1.30 15.65 -2.38
N TYR A 257 2.09 14.67 -1.97
CA TYR A 257 2.83 14.65 -0.71
C TYR A 257 4.31 14.42 -1.02
N ALA A 258 5.18 14.97 -0.18
CA ALA A 258 6.61 14.68 -0.19
C ALA A 258 7.08 14.43 1.26
N ALA A 259 7.80 13.34 1.49
CA ALA A 259 8.50 13.06 2.73
C ALA A 259 10.00 12.95 2.45
N VAL A 260 10.78 13.88 3.00
CA VAL A 260 12.21 13.96 2.75
C VAL A 260 12.94 13.64 4.04
N PHE A 261 13.83 12.64 4.03
CA PHE A 261 14.50 12.17 5.24
C PHE A 261 16.02 12.23 5.13
N GLN A 262 16.70 12.27 6.29
CA GLN A 262 18.15 12.12 6.35
C GLN A 262 18.51 10.64 6.29
N GLY A 263 18.98 10.18 5.13
CA GLY A 263 19.38 8.79 4.91
C GLY A 263 19.61 8.44 3.45
N GLU A 264 19.63 7.15 3.17
CA GLU A 264 20.13 6.55 1.94
C GLU A 264 19.04 5.80 1.16
N HIS A 265 19.32 5.52 -0.11
CA HIS A 265 18.38 4.93 -1.09
C HIS A 265 17.70 3.63 -0.62
N PHE A 266 18.40 2.82 0.19
CA PHE A 266 17.93 1.51 0.65
C PHE A 266 17.44 1.51 2.11
N ASP A 267 17.24 2.68 2.72
CA ASP A 267 16.82 2.76 4.13
C ASP A 267 15.40 2.23 4.41
N TYR A 268 14.63 1.93 3.35
CA TYR A 268 13.30 1.30 3.41
C TYR A 268 13.31 -0.16 3.84
N VAL A 269 14.43 -0.88 3.63
CA VAL A 269 14.56 -2.30 4.03
C VAL A 269 15.35 -2.42 5.33
N ARG A 270 15.28 -3.58 6.00
CA ARG A 270 16.05 -3.82 7.23
C ARG A 270 17.55 -3.73 6.95
N PRO A 271 18.38 -3.28 7.91
CA PRO A 271 19.83 -3.14 7.71
C PRO A 271 20.53 -4.42 7.21
N GLY A 272 20.12 -5.60 7.70
CA GLY A 272 20.68 -6.87 7.27
C GLY A 272 20.28 -7.30 5.84
N ASP A 273 19.29 -6.64 5.23
CA ASP A 273 18.76 -7.01 3.92
C ASP A 273 19.33 -6.16 2.78
N SER A 274 20.00 -5.04 3.07
CA SER A 274 20.53 -4.10 2.07
C SER A 274 21.93 -4.44 1.53
N GLY A 275 22.49 -5.59 1.90
CA GLY A 275 23.83 -6.01 1.46
C GLY A 275 24.90 -4.98 1.81
N SER A 276 25.69 -4.55 0.83
CA SER A 276 26.75 -3.54 1.00
C SER A 276 26.29 -2.11 0.71
N ALA A 277 24.99 -1.86 0.55
CA ALA A 277 24.50 -0.52 0.29
C ALA A 277 24.73 0.40 1.51
N LEU A 278 24.97 1.69 1.22
CA LEU A 278 25.05 2.72 2.24
C LEU A 278 23.72 2.84 2.99
N ARG A 279 23.82 3.22 4.26
CA ARG A 279 22.70 3.38 5.19
C ARG A 279 22.79 4.72 5.90
N GLY A 280 21.64 5.35 6.08
CA GLY A 280 21.52 6.56 6.86
C GLY A 280 21.64 6.32 8.36
N PRO A 281 21.67 7.40 9.15
CA PRO A 281 21.76 7.31 10.61
C PRO A 281 20.47 6.74 11.23
N CYS A 282 19.31 6.93 10.60
CA CYS A 282 18.02 6.51 11.15
C CYS A 282 17.64 5.09 10.72
N SER A 283 17.58 4.16 11.69
CA SER A 283 17.12 2.78 11.45
C SER A 283 15.60 2.62 11.26
N LEU A 284 14.81 3.67 11.49
CA LEU A 284 13.34 3.62 11.45
C LEU A 284 12.72 4.10 10.14
N ILE A 285 13.52 4.38 9.11
CA ILE A 285 13.00 4.85 7.81
C ILE A 285 12.01 3.88 7.17
N GLY A 286 12.33 2.58 7.13
CA GLY A 286 11.39 1.57 6.64
C GLY A 286 10.06 1.54 7.41
N ALA A 287 10.10 1.74 8.73
CA ALA A 287 8.90 1.75 9.57
C ALA A 287 8.04 3.00 9.33
N VAL A 288 8.63 4.20 9.33
CA VAL A 288 7.88 5.43 9.07
C VAL A 288 7.36 5.50 7.62
N ALA A 289 8.10 4.93 6.66
CA ALA A 289 7.66 4.83 5.28
C ALA A 289 6.42 3.91 5.15
N ALA A 290 6.41 2.78 5.85
CA ALA A 290 5.27 1.85 5.89
C ALA A 290 4.01 2.54 6.43
N ASP A 291 4.15 3.24 7.56
CA ASP A 291 3.04 3.94 8.20
C ASP A 291 2.49 5.07 7.32
N LEU A 292 3.37 5.93 6.78
CA LEU A 292 2.96 7.04 5.93
C LEU A 292 2.33 6.55 4.62
N ALA A 293 2.87 5.49 4.02
CA ALA A 293 2.28 4.86 2.83
C ALA A 293 0.89 4.29 3.13
N ALA A 294 0.72 3.59 4.26
CA ALA A 294 -0.57 3.05 4.66
C ALA A 294 -1.61 4.14 4.95
N LEU A 295 -1.22 5.22 5.65
CA LEU A 295 -2.10 6.37 5.90
C LEU A 295 -2.49 7.08 4.60
N PHE A 296 -1.53 7.30 3.71
CA PHE A 296 -1.77 7.93 2.42
C PHE A 296 -2.68 7.08 1.53
N ILE A 297 -2.39 5.79 1.38
CA ILE A 297 -3.23 4.87 0.59
C ILE A 297 -4.62 4.78 1.20
N SER A 298 -4.75 4.70 2.53
CA SER A 298 -6.07 4.64 3.20
C SER A 298 -6.90 5.92 3.05
N LYS A 299 -6.25 7.07 2.89
CA LYS A 299 -6.93 8.32 2.59
C LYS A 299 -7.55 8.36 1.20
N HIS A 300 -6.88 7.76 0.22
CA HIS A 300 -7.23 7.89 -1.21
C HIS A 300 -7.88 6.64 -1.81
N VAL A 301 -7.64 5.48 -1.22
CA VAL A 301 -8.18 4.16 -1.59
C VAL A 301 -8.71 3.47 -0.32
N PRO A 302 -9.74 4.02 0.33
CA PRO A 302 -10.24 3.46 1.59
C PRO A 302 -10.82 2.06 1.38
N VAL A 303 -10.67 1.19 2.39
CA VAL A 303 -11.43 -0.05 2.46
C VAL A 303 -12.92 0.28 2.40
N SER A 304 -13.67 -0.44 1.56
CA SER A 304 -15.12 -0.22 1.43
C SER A 304 -15.79 -0.25 2.80
N VAL A 305 -16.75 0.66 3.03
CA VAL A 305 -17.50 0.86 4.28
C VAL A 305 -16.67 1.27 5.51
N SER A 306 -15.35 1.46 5.39
CA SER A 306 -14.54 2.09 6.45
C SER A 306 -15.04 3.50 6.73
N ARG A 307 -15.07 3.86 8.01
CA ARG A 307 -15.41 5.21 8.50
C ARG A 307 -14.20 5.97 9.02
N THR A 308 -13.02 5.35 8.99
CA THR A 308 -11.79 5.93 9.51
C THR A 308 -11.36 7.08 8.61
N LYS A 309 -11.29 8.29 9.18
CA LYS A 309 -10.89 9.50 8.45
C LYS A 309 -9.42 9.77 8.67
N ILE A 310 -8.64 9.79 7.59
CA ILE A 310 -7.23 10.13 7.65
C ILE A 310 -7.04 11.63 7.37
N PRO A 311 -6.48 12.38 8.33
CA PRO A 311 -6.25 13.82 8.16
C PRO A 311 -5.22 14.09 7.06
N ILE A 312 -5.24 15.30 6.50
CA ILE A 312 -4.31 15.71 5.42
C ILE A 312 -2.86 15.70 5.89
N GLU A 313 -2.60 15.81 7.19
CA GLU A 313 -1.27 15.78 7.77
C GLU A 313 -0.68 14.36 7.82
N LEU A 314 -1.43 13.32 7.40
CA LEU A 314 -1.07 11.90 7.54
C LEU A 314 -0.66 11.58 8.99
N ARG A 315 -1.53 11.94 9.93
CA ARG A 315 -1.43 11.47 11.33
C ARG A 315 -2.20 10.15 11.45
N PRO A 316 -1.71 9.20 12.27
CA PRO A 316 -2.53 8.09 12.70
C PRO A 316 -3.88 8.61 13.22
N PRO A 317 -5.01 8.01 12.82
CA PRO A 317 -6.32 8.42 13.32
C PRO A 317 -6.44 8.07 14.81
N GLU A 318 -7.12 8.92 15.56
CA GLU A 318 -7.50 8.61 16.95
C GLU A 318 -8.72 7.67 16.92
N VAL A 319 -8.53 6.44 17.38
CA VAL A 319 -9.57 5.41 17.42
C VAL A 319 -9.51 4.71 18.77
N ASP A 320 -10.68 4.53 19.39
CA ASP A 320 -10.81 3.76 20.61
C ASP A 320 -10.94 2.28 20.24
N LEU A 321 -9.84 1.53 20.39
CA LEU A 321 -9.83 0.10 20.13
C LEU A 321 -10.44 -0.65 21.31
N THR A 322 -11.28 -1.64 21.00
CA THR A 322 -11.65 -2.66 21.98
C THR A 322 -10.45 -3.55 22.30
N MET A 323 -10.45 -4.21 23.47
CA MET A 323 -9.39 -5.16 23.85
C MET A 323 -9.13 -6.24 22.78
N LYS A 324 -10.19 -6.69 22.08
CA LYS A 324 -10.05 -7.64 20.97
C LYS A 324 -9.29 -7.02 19.79
N GLN A 325 -9.60 -5.78 19.43
CA GLN A 325 -8.92 -5.08 18.35
C GLN A 325 -7.47 -4.75 18.72
N GLU A 326 -7.19 -4.37 19.97
CA GLU A 326 -5.81 -4.14 20.45
C GLU A 326 -4.93 -5.38 20.30
N PHE A 327 -5.48 -6.57 20.58
CA PHE A 327 -4.79 -7.85 20.37
C PHE A 327 -4.33 -8.02 18.92
N PHE A 328 -5.20 -7.70 17.95
CA PHE A 328 -4.85 -7.74 16.53
C PHE A 328 -3.96 -6.57 16.10
N ALA A 329 -4.10 -5.42 16.76
CA ALA A 329 -3.38 -4.20 16.44
C ALA A 329 -1.91 -4.23 16.77
N GLY A 330 -1.47 -5.04 17.74
CA GLY A 330 -0.04 -5.22 18.05
C GLY A 330 0.74 -3.89 17.98
N GLY A 331 1.85 -3.86 17.22
CA GLY A 331 2.64 -2.65 16.96
C GLY A 331 2.27 -1.87 15.68
N HIS A 332 1.01 -1.89 15.24
CA HIS A 332 0.54 -1.19 14.03
C HIS A 332 0.73 0.33 14.12
N LEU A 333 1.21 0.96 13.06
CA LEU A 333 1.50 2.40 12.97
C LEU A 333 2.44 2.97 14.06
N ASN A 334 3.27 2.12 14.67
CA ASN A 334 4.24 2.57 15.68
C ASN A 334 5.49 3.21 15.10
N GLY A 335 5.73 3.08 13.79
CA GLY A 335 6.90 3.67 13.12
C GLY A 335 6.96 5.18 13.29
N ILE A 336 5.85 5.89 13.06
CA ILE A 336 5.78 7.36 13.25
C ILE A 336 6.04 7.75 14.70
N ALA A 337 5.41 7.08 15.66
CA ALA A 337 5.57 7.39 17.08
C ALA A 337 7.00 7.15 17.56
N GLN A 338 7.60 6.02 17.18
CA GLN A 338 9.00 5.70 17.50
C GLN A 338 9.95 6.70 16.83
N PHE A 339 9.70 7.08 15.57
CA PHE A 339 10.51 8.04 14.83
C PHE A 339 10.64 9.39 15.55
N GLN A 340 9.56 9.89 16.15
CA GLN A 340 9.56 11.16 16.88
C GLN A 340 10.47 11.16 18.11
N SER A 341 10.72 9.99 18.71
CA SER A 341 11.54 9.85 19.92
C SER A 341 13.04 9.69 19.66
N ARG A 342 13.45 9.59 18.38
CA ARG A 342 14.80 9.20 17.96
C ARG A 342 15.62 10.39 17.47
N ALA A 343 16.71 10.70 18.17
CA ALA A 343 17.59 11.84 17.87
C ALA A 343 18.28 11.76 16.49
N ASP A 344 18.49 10.55 16.01
CA ASP A 344 19.09 10.18 14.73
C ASP A 344 18.09 10.20 13.56
N CYS A 345 16.80 10.42 13.82
CA CYS A 345 15.73 10.33 12.84
C CYS A 345 15.12 11.70 12.55
N ARG A 346 15.17 12.13 11.29
CA ARG A 346 14.60 13.40 10.82
C ARG A 346 13.92 13.21 9.47
N LEU A 347 12.69 13.73 9.36
CA LEU A 347 11.90 13.67 8.15
C LEU A 347 10.98 14.90 8.06
N ASP A 348 11.04 15.59 6.92
CA ASP A 348 10.14 16.71 6.58
C ASP A 348 9.02 16.21 5.66
N LEU A 349 7.80 16.15 6.19
CA LEU A 349 6.59 15.83 5.43
C LEU A 349 5.94 17.14 4.96
N ARG A 350 5.58 17.23 3.68
CA ARG A 350 4.85 18.37 3.11
C ARG A 350 3.81 17.91 2.10
N TRP A 351 2.82 18.75 1.87
CA TRP A 351 1.72 18.43 0.96
C TRP A 351 1.18 19.65 0.22
N LYS A 352 0.61 19.40 -0.96
CA LYS A 352 -0.22 20.32 -1.74
C LYS A 352 -1.45 19.53 -2.22
N VAL A 353 -2.59 19.71 -1.54
CA VAL A 353 -3.81 18.93 -1.79
C VAL A 353 -5.00 19.87 -1.84
N SER A 354 -5.72 19.88 -2.97
CA SER A 354 -6.91 20.72 -3.17
C SER A 354 -6.69 22.19 -2.81
N GLY A 355 -5.52 22.75 -3.17
CA GLY A 355 -5.12 24.12 -2.87
C GLY A 355 -4.58 24.35 -1.45
N VAL A 356 -4.73 23.38 -0.54
CA VAL A 356 -4.16 23.44 0.80
C VAL A 356 -2.70 22.99 0.76
N THR A 357 -1.81 23.86 1.22
CA THR A 357 -0.38 23.57 1.38
C THR A 357 -0.05 23.50 2.87
N GLY A 358 0.79 22.54 3.26
CA GLY A 358 1.27 22.45 4.63
C GLY A 358 2.51 21.59 4.77
N MET A 359 3.07 21.59 5.97
CA MET A 359 4.24 20.80 6.33
C MET A 359 4.19 20.36 7.78
N ARG A 360 4.88 19.26 8.09
CA ARG A 360 5.06 18.67 9.41
C ARG A 360 6.46 18.07 9.48
N LYS A 361 7.19 18.38 10.55
CA LYS A 361 8.45 17.71 10.88
C LYS A 361 8.18 16.46 11.72
N LEU A 362 8.90 15.39 11.44
CA LEU A 362 8.97 14.17 12.26
C LEU A 362 10.41 14.01 12.75
N GLY A 363 10.55 13.74 14.04
CA GLY A 363 11.85 13.75 14.72
C GLY A 363 12.19 15.11 15.36
N PRO A 364 13.30 15.20 16.12
CA PRO A 364 13.71 16.38 16.88
C PRO A 364 14.43 17.47 16.08
#